data_AF-A0A136PUJ6-F1
#
_entry.id   AF-A0A136PUJ6-F1
#
_cell.length_a   1.000
_cell.length_b   1.000
_cell.length_c   1.000
_cell.angle_alpha   90.00
_cell.angle_beta   90.00
_cell.angle_gamma   90.00
#
_symmetry.space_group_name_H-M   'P 1'
#
loop_
_entity.id
_entity.type
_entity.pdbx_description
1 polymer ?
#
loop_
_entity_poly.entity_id
_entity_poly.type
_entity_poly.pdbx_seq_one_letter_code
_entity_poly.pdbx_strand_id
1 'polypeptide(L)'
;MRLRLVAAAASAAATLMVLAVGYPALGAGVGWARGEVPTPPTVAPSPSPSPSPAVHTLYRVGGIGCDGHPQHEAAGTVALTLVEDGLRVSVEVTDTLYPGQPFSVEAWEHASGCYPDNALKVPGVGLTTNSAGAGATAFTLPFPYGRTFPDGSTVTLGDGVGTEQLVLVLDRTDSTGAGDSYAAGPLPLPSAPPGDDDRDGVPDDRDRCPDSHPGYPVDGIGCARPLEVDWSVPARFTGTPSNTPAQVRHTSYPATLTIGFPDGAPCDPALSYRVSTGGRDHLLTGGCDLAVSYDSEGPHVVEVHATAGGREVAGGARALRVEDLLLVVLGDSVTAGEGNPAPGGGWQDTRCHRSAAAGALGTAAALEQADRRSSVTVVHLACTGASVDAGLLGDFAGITGLPGRPIPAQVPEAKRVIGDRQPDAVLVSVGINDTRVVTDVLTPCLLIPLHDCRRPAAFDRSLAGMPARYDRLAAAVTRTFGTAASDVYLTEYFNPLRRGPVEPCRVLNLSPDESAWAESHVLGRLNATGAAAARRHGWRYVSGMFDEFTSHGYCAASPSRWVRTMPESLTGQGDVLGAFHPNEAGQRSYARHLEDALRHLVE
;
A
#
# COMPACT_ATOMS: atom_id res chain seq x y z
N MET A 1 15.09 -7.03 -65.97
CA MET A 1 13.79 -7.63 -66.36
C MET A 1 12.76 -7.18 -65.32
N ARG A 2 11.90 -6.21 -65.66
CA ARG A 2 10.90 -5.65 -64.73
C ARG A 2 9.61 -6.46 -64.87
N LEU A 3 9.09 -7.02 -63.78
CA LEU A 3 7.69 -7.45 -63.71
C LEU A 3 6.97 -6.60 -62.65
N ARG A 4 6.06 -5.76 -63.15
CA ARG A 4 4.94 -5.19 -62.38
C ARG A 4 3.88 -6.27 -62.28
N LEU A 5 3.28 -6.44 -61.10
CA LEU A 5 1.94 -7.03 -60.98
C LEU A 5 1.11 -6.16 -60.04
N VAL A 6 -0.13 -6.02 -60.47
CA VAL A 6 -1.06 -4.92 -60.20
C VAL A 6 -2.00 -5.33 -59.07
N ALA A 7 -2.35 -4.35 -58.24
CA ALA A 7 -3.38 -4.45 -57.21
C ALA A 7 -4.77 -4.69 -57.84
N ALA A 8 -5.53 -5.62 -57.27
CA ALA A 8 -6.97 -5.71 -57.47
C ALA A 8 -7.65 -5.44 -56.11
N ALA A 9 -8.35 -4.31 -56.04
CA ALA A 9 -9.27 -3.97 -54.97
C ALA A 9 -10.58 -4.75 -55.14
N ALA A 10 -11.14 -5.24 -54.04
CA ALA A 10 -12.53 -5.65 -53.98
C ALA A 10 -13.14 -5.08 -52.68
N SER A 11 -13.96 -4.04 -52.87
CA SER A 11 -14.85 -3.49 -51.86
C SER A 11 -16.15 -4.29 -51.85
N ALA A 12 -16.65 -4.67 -50.67
CA ALA A 12 -18.05 -5.04 -50.50
C ALA A 12 -18.55 -4.45 -49.17
N ALA A 13 -19.63 -3.68 -49.28
CA ALA A 13 -20.23 -2.88 -48.23
C ALA A 13 -21.16 -3.69 -47.31
N ALA A 14 -21.46 -3.05 -46.18
CA ALA A 14 -22.26 -3.50 -45.05
C ALA A 14 -23.70 -3.96 -45.38
N THR A 15 -24.26 -4.80 -44.50
CA THR A 15 -25.69 -4.78 -44.17
C THR A 15 -25.88 -5.15 -42.69
N LEU A 16 -26.58 -4.25 -41.98
CA LEU A 16 -27.12 -4.36 -40.63
C LEU A 16 -28.09 -5.55 -40.49
N MET A 17 -28.04 -6.25 -39.35
CA MET A 17 -29.26 -6.77 -38.71
C MET A 17 -29.12 -6.73 -37.19
N VAL A 18 -30.03 -5.97 -36.58
CA VAL A 18 -30.32 -5.90 -35.14
C VAL A 18 -31.06 -7.16 -34.73
N LEU A 19 -30.71 -7.76 -33.59
CA LEU A 19 -31.64 -8.48 -32.72
C LEU A 19 -31.15 -8.38 -31.27
N ALA A 20 -31.95 -7.67 -30.48
CA ALA A 20 -31.95 -7.67 -29.02
C ALA A 20 -32.79 -8.86 -28.50
N VAL A 21 -32.93 -8.94 -27.17
CA VAL A 21 -33.62 -9.96 -26.34
C VAL A 21 -32.61 -11.03 -25.89
N GLY A 22 -32.41 -11.34 -24.61
CA GLY A 22 -33.13 -11.06 -23.37
C GLY A 22 -32.86 -12.26 -22.45
N TYR A 23 -32.50 -12.00 -21.19
CA TYR A 23 -32.22 -13.01 -20.18
C TYR A 23 -33.34 -14.05 -20.04
N PRO A 24 -33.00 -15.26 -19.56
CA PRO A 24 -33.55 -15.62 -18.26
C PRO A 24 -32.49 -16.08 -17.26
N ALA A 25 -32.70 -15.65 -16.02
CA ALA A 25 -32.11 -16.21 -14.83
C ALA A 25 -32.56 -17.67 -14.66
N LEU A 26 -31.62 -18.56 -14.32
CA LEU A 26 -31.90 -19.75 -13.51
C LEU A 26 -30.65 -20.07 -12.69
N GLY A 27 -30.85 -20.10 -11.38
CA GLY A 27 -29.84 -20.47 -10.40
C GLY A 27 -29.54 -21.96 -10.43
N ALA A 28 -28.29 -22.27 -10.09
CA ALA A 28 -27.92 -23.52 -9.47
C ALA A 28 -26.77 -23.20 -8.51
N GLY A 29 -27.05 -23.33 -7.22
CA GLY A 29 -26.04 -23.23 -6.17
C GLY A 29 -25.07 -24.40 -6.28
N VAL A 30 -23.78 -24.09 -6.21
CA VAL A 30 -22.74 -25.01 -5.79
C VAL A 30 -21.79 -24.19 -4.92
N GLY A 31 -21.82 -24.47 -3.62
CA GLY A 31 -20.96 -23.84 -2.63
C GLY A 31 -19.50 -24.20 -2.89
N TRP A 32 -18.67 -23.18 -2.97
CA TRP A 32 -17.23 -23.27 -2.75
C TRP A 32 -16.88 -22.24 -1.68
N ALA A 33 -16.38 -22.76 -0.56
CA ALA A 33 -15.93 -22.01 0.59
C ALA A 33 -14.90 -20.96 0.16
N ARG A 34 -15.23 -19.68 0.39
CA ARG A 34 -14.22 -18.62 0.46
C ARG A 34 -13.55 -18.77 1.82
N GLY A 35 -12.27 -19.12 1.81
CA GLY A 35 -11.40 -18.88 2.95
C GLY A 35 -11.36 -17.37 3.18
N GLU A 36 -11.86 -16.97 4.35
CA GLU A 36 -11.67 -15.62 4.87
C GLU A 36 -10.16 -15.40 5.06
N VAL A 37 -9.64 -14.38 4.39
CA VAL A 37 -8.37 -13.77 4.76
C VAL A 37 -8.59 -13.16 6.15
N PRO A 38 -7.77 -13.49 7.16
CA PRO A 38 -7.94 -12.94 8.49
C PRO A 38 -7.73 -11.43 8.42
N THR A 39 -8.80 -10.69 8.72
CA THR A 39 -8.71 -9.29 9.11
C THR A 39 -7.67 -9.16 10.23
N PRO A 40 -6.73 -8.20 10.17
CA PRO A 40 -5.88 -7.91 11.31
C PRO A 40 -6.78 -7.58 12.51
N PRO A 41 -6.44 -8.03 13.73
CA PRO A 41 -7.26 -7.74 14.89
C PRO A 41 -7.39 -6.22 15.01
N THR A 42 -8.61 -5.72 14.91
CA THR A 42 -8.97 -4.41 15.44
C THR A 42 -8.50 -4.42 16.89
N VAL A 43 -7.40 -3.73 17.15
CA VAL A 43 -7.01 -3.38 18.51
C VAL A 43 -8.11 -2.45 18.96
N ALA A 44 -9.10 -3.02 19.66
CA ALA A 44 -10.02 -2.23 20.45
C ALA A 44 -9.16 -1.26 21.28
N PRO A 45 -9.55 0.01 21.43
CA PRO A 45 -8.89 0.87 22.41
C PRO A 45 -8.85 0.07 23.70
N SER A 46 -7.64 -0.08 24.24
CA SER A 46 -7.46 -0.79 25.51
C SER A 46 -8.52 -0.23 26.44
N PRO A 47 -9.44 -1.05 26.99
CA PRO A 47 -10.38 -0.51 27.95
C PRO A 47 -9.51 0.13 29.02
N SER A 48 -9.70 1.44 29.22
CA SER A 48 -9.18 2.15 30.38
C SER A 48 -9.31 1.20 31.56
N PRO A 49 -8.26 0.95 32.35
CA PRO A 49 -8.30 -0.08 33.37
C PRO A 49 -9.54 0.17 34.21
N SER A 50 -10.59 -0.63 33.98
CA SER A 50 -11.79 -0.53 34.78
C SER A 50 -11.28 -0.77 36.19
N PRO A 51 -11.52 0.14 37.15
CA PRO A 51 -11.05 -0.07 38.50
C PRO A 51 -11.52 -1.47 38.89
N SER A 52 -10.56 -2.34 39.21
CA SER A 52 -10.89 -3.73 39.57
C SER A 52 -11.94 -3.65 40.67
N PRO A 53 -13.07 -4.36 40.55
CA PRO A 53 -14.14 -4.22 41.52
C PRO A 53 -13.57 -4.49 42.90
N ALA A 54 -13.80 -3.57 43.84
CA ALA A 54 -13.44 -3.81 45.22
C ALA A 54 -14.40 -4.89 45.75
N VAL A 55 -13.88 -6.09 45.99
CA VAL A 55 -14.67 -7.23 46.48
C VAL A 55 -14.50 -7.35 47.99
N HIS A 56 -15.62 -7.44 48.69
CA HIS A 56 -15.68 -7.49 50.14
C HIS A 56 -16.56 -8.65 50.61
N THR A 57 -16.16 -9.30 51.71
CA THR A 57 -16.88 -10.45 52.26
C THR A 57 -18.07 -10.01 53.11
N LEU A 58 -19.15 -10.80 53.10
CA LEU A 58 -20.34 -10.60 53.92
C LEU A 58 -20.16 -11.26 55.31
N TYR A 59 -20.47 -10.54 56.39
CA TYR A 59 -20.33 -11.04 57.76
C TYR A 59 -21.68 -11.24 58.44
N ARG A 60 -21.85 -12.32 59.24
CA ARG A 60 -23.07 -12.54 60.04
C ARG A 60 -23.05 -11.65 61.29
N VAL A 61 -24.15 -10.93 61.52
CA VAL A 61 -24.34 -10.10 62.71
C VAL A 61 -25.40 -10.77 63.61
N GLY A 62 -24.98 -11.25 64.77
CA GLY A 62 -25.88 -11.80 65.79
C GLY A 62 -26.59 -10.70 66.57
N GLY A 63 -27.83 -10.96 67.01
CA GLY A 63 -28.72 -9.97 67.63
C GLY A 63 -28.13 -9.17 68.80
N ILE A 64 -28.27 -7.84 68.67
CA ILE A 64 -28.09 -6.71 69.62
C ILE A 64 -27.00 -6.87 70.71
N GLY A 65 -25.83 -6.28 70.47
CA GLY A 65 -24.85 -5.93 71.52
C GLY A 65 -23.48 -5.54 70.95
N CYS A 66 -23.09 -4.27 71.10
CA CYS A 66 -21.88 -3.67 70.54
C CYS A 66 -20.64 -3.89 71.43
N ASP A 67 -20.34 -5.14 71.76
CA ASP A 67 -19.48 -5.46 72.92
C ASP A 67 -18.24 -6.31 72.56
N GLY A 68 -17.74 -6.22 71.32
CA GLY A 68 -16.35 -6.58 70.99
C GLY A 68 -16.00 -8.08 70.99
N HIS A 69 -16.01 -8.66 69.78
CA HIS A 69 -15.42 -9.96 69.33
C HIS A 69 -16.38 -11.14 69.15
N PRO A 70 -16.07 -12.12 68.26
CA PRO A 70 -15.58 -12.03 66.87
C PRO A 70 -16.73 -12.30 65.87
N GLN A 71 -16.67 -11.68 64.69
CA GLN A 71 -17.62 -11.98 63.60
C GLN A 71 -17.11 -13.16 62.78
N HIS A 72 -17.99 -14.10 62.46
CA HIS A 72 -17.70 -15.22 61.57
C HIS A 72 -18.13 -14.86 60.13
N GLU A 73 -17.33 -15.27 59.15
CA GLU A 73 -17.63 -15.17 57.72
C GLU A 73 -18.83 -16.04 57.35
N ALA A 74 -19.76 -15.50 56.56
CA ALA A 74 -20.75 -16.27 55.82
C ALA A 74 -20.38 -16.25 54.32
N ALA A 75 -20.80 -17.26 53.57
CA ALA A 75 -20.35 -17.42 52.18
C ALA A 75 -21.12 -16.48 51.24
N GLY A 76 -20.51 -15.33 50.95
CA GLY A 76 -20.98 -14.35 49.97
C GLY A 76 -20.03 -13.16 49.83
N THR A 77 -20.11 -12.44 48.71
CA THR A 77 -19.27 -11.28 48.37
C THR A 77 -20.09 -10.12 47.85
N VAL A 78 -19.68 -8.90 48.22
CA VAL A 78 -20.12 -7.64 47.62
C VAL A 78 -19.03 -7.12 46.70
N ALA A 79 -19.37 -6.74 45.48
CA ALA A 79 -18.48 -6.04 44.56
C ALA A 79 -18.97 -4.62 44.29
N LEU A 80 -18.07 -3.65 44.40
CA LEU A 80 -18.29 -2.25 44.05
C LEU A 80 -17.59 -1.92 42.72
N THR A 81 -18.34 -1.42 41.73
CA THR A 81 -17.81 -1.03 40.42
C THR A 81 -18.30 0.36 40.03
N LEU A 82 -17.37 1.27 39.71
CA LEU A 82 -17.71 2.56 39.10
C LEU A 82 -18.25 2.35 37.69
N VAL A 83 -19.39 2.99 37.38
CA VAL A 83 -19.99 3.05 36.04
C VAL A 83 -20.28 4.50 35.67
N GLU A 84 -20.48 4.78 34.39
CA GLU A 84 -20.63 6.13 33.83
C GLU A 84 -21.62 7.03 34.62
N ASP A 85 -22.73 6.46 35.12
CA ASP A 85 -23.79 7.18 35.82
C ASP A 85 -23.88 6.90 37.34
N GLY A 86 -22.92 6.19 37.96
CA GLY A 86 -22.99 5.90 39.40
C GLY A 86 -22.07 4.78 39.93
N LEU A 87 -22.38 4.29 41.13
CA LEU A 87 -21.75 3.10 41.73
C LEU A 87 -22.65 1.89 41.57
N ARG A 88 -22.19 0.89 40.83
CA ARG A 88 -22.85 -0.42 40.78
C ARG A 88 -22.44 -1.26 41.97
N VAL A 89 -23.42 -1.64 42.78
CA VAL A 89 -23.28 -2.55 43.92
C VAL A 89 -23.81 -3.91 43.49
N SER A 90 -22.96 -4.93 43.50
CA SER A 90 -23.35 -6.31 43.20
C SER A 90 -23.16 -7.16 44.44
N VAL A 91 -24.20 -7.90 44.83
CA VAL A 91 -24.19 -8.78 46.00
C VAL A 91 -24.41 -10.20 45.52
N GLU A 92 -23.50 -11.09 45.89
CA GLU A 92 -23.59 -12.53 45.62
C GLU A 92 -23.50 -13.29 46.94
N VAL A 93 -24.43 -14.21 47.15
CA VAL A 93 -24.47 -15.12 48.30
C VAL A 93 -24.29 -16.54 47.77
N THR A 94 -23.28 -17.25 48.29
CA THR A 94 -22.79 -18.50 47.71
C THR A 94 -23.07 -19.74 48.55
N ASP A 95 -23.27 -19.69 49.88
CA ASP A 95 -23.82 -20.83 50.66
C ASP A 95 -24.28 -20.47 52.10
N THR A 96 -25.25 -21.21 52.63
CA THR A 96 -25.76 -21.20 54.04
C THR A 96 -26.57 -20.00 54.55
N LEU A 97 -27.20 -19.20 53.69
CA LEU A 97 -28.32 -18.34 54.10
C LEU A 97 -29.65 -19.08 53.88
N TYR A 98 -30.50 -19.13 54.91
CA TYR A 98 -31.81 -19.78 54.95
C TYR A 98 -32.47 -19.99 53.56
N PRO A 99 -32.48 -21.22 53.01
CA PRO A 99 -32.95 -21.47 51.66
C PRO A 99 -34.39 -21.00 51.40
N GLY A 100 -34.59 -20.34 50.25
CA GLY A 100 -35.91 -19.88 49.81
C GLY A 100 -36.45 -18.64 50.52
N GLN A 101 -35.63 -17.94 51.31
CA GLN A 101 -36.07 -16.75 52.07
C GLN A 101 -35.73 -15.44 51.34
N PRO A 102 -36.62 -14.43 51.40
CA PRO A 102 -36.38 -13.08 50.91
C PRO A 102 -35.58 -12.22 51.91
N PHE A 103 -34.67 -11.41 51.37
CA PHE A 103 -33.88 -10.41 52.09
C PHE A 103 -34.06 -9.02 51.46
N SER A 104 -34.05 -7.97 52.29
CA SER A 104 -33.91 -6.59 51.85
C SER A 104 -32.45 -6.14 51.93
N VAL A 105 -32.01 -5.34 50.95
CA VAL A 105 -30.68 -4.73 50.95
C VAL A 105 -30.80 -3.27 51.40
N GLU A 106 -30.06 -2.91 52.45
CA GLU A 106 -30.01 -1.54 52.99
C GLU A 106 -28.58 -1.01 52.94
N ALA A 107 -28.41 0.26 52.60
CA ALA A 107 -27.12 0.95 52.49
C ALA A 107 -27.02 2.05 53.56
N TRP A 108 -25.87 2.13 54.22
CA TRP A 108 -25.62 3.02 55.36
C TRP A 108 -24.32 3.79 55.18
N GLU A 109 -24.31 5.02 55.66
CA GLU A 109 -23.07 5.74 55.95
C GLU A 109 -22.56 5.34 57.35
N HIS A 110 -21.25 5.15 57.49
CA HIS A 110 -20.68 4.80 58.80
C HIS A 110 -20.77 5.98 59.78
N ALA A 111 -21.75 5.95 60.69
CA ALA A 111 -21.81 6.84 61.84
C ALA A 111 -21.15 6.19 63.07
N SER A 112 -20.50 6.99 63.92
CA SER A 112 -19.97 6.53 65.21
C SER A 112 -21.12 6.23 66.18
N GLY A 113 -21.65 5.00 66.13
CA GLY A 113 -22.75 4.53 66.97
C GLY A 113 -23.49 3.37 66.32
N CYS A 114 -23.99 2.43 67.12
CA CYS A 114 -24.71 1.27 66.58
C CYS A 114 -26.14 1.66 66.17
N TYR A 115 -26.43 1.50 64.87
CA TYR A 115 -27.72 1.75 64.20
C TYR A 115 -28.29 3.16 64.42
N PRO A 116 -27.87 4.18 63.64
CA PRO A 116 -28.64 5.43 63.57
C PRO A 116 -29.97 5.19 62.83
N ASP A 117 -31.04 5.87 63.25
CA ASP A 117 -32.39 5.83 62.66
C ASP A 117 -32.48 6.37 61.20
N ASN A 118 -31.36 6.55 60.51
CA ASN A 118 -31.24 7.24 59.21
C ASN A 118 -30.85 6.28 58.06
N ALA A 119 -31.39 5.06 58.04
CA ALA A 119 -31.09 4.07 57.00
C ALA A 119 -31.67 4.47 55.63
N LEU A 120 -30.86 4.48 54.58
CA LEU A 120 -31.38 4.55 53.21
C LEU A 120 -31.86 3.17 52.80
N LYS A 121 -33.16 2.92 52.95
CA LYS A 121 -33.79 1.72 52.36
C LYS A 121 -33.82 1.87 50.85
N VAL A 122 -33.14 0.97 50.12
CA VAL A 122 -33.18 0.95 48.66
C VAL A 122 -34.45 0.20 48.22
N PRO A 123 -35.55 0.89 47.83
CA PRO A 123 -36.83 0.25 47.61
C PRO A 123 -36.79 -0.58 46.32
N GLY A 124 -37.27 -1.83 46.40
CA GLY A 124 -37.41 -2.71 45.23
C GLY A 124 -36.19 -3.58 44.92
N VAL A 125 -35.09 -3.45 45.67
CA VAL A 125 -33.93 -4.33 45.55
C VAL A 125 -34.02 -5.41 46.63
N GLY A 126 -34.71 -6.50 46.29
CA GLY A 126 -34.78 -7.70 47.12
C GLY A 126 -33.82 -8.77 46.61
N LEU A 127 -33.21 -9.52 47.52
CA LEU A 127 -32.48 -10.74 47.21
C LEU A 127 -33.37 -11.93 47.59
N THR A 128 -33.64 -12.84 46.67
CA THR A 128 -34.31 -14.12 46.99
C THR A 128 -33.30 -15.24 46.83
N THR A 129 -33.09 -16.03 47.88
CA THR A 129 -32.19 -17.19 47.82
C THR A 129 -32.90 -18.40 47.23
N ASN A 130 -32.16 -19.26 46.53
CA ASN A 130 -32.67 -20.51 45.99
C ASN A 130 -32.74 -21.61 47.07
N SER A 131 -33.11 -22.84 46.68
CA SER A 131 -33.21 -23.99 47.58
C SER A 131 -31.87 -24.48 48.16
N ALA A 132 -30.74 -23.98 47.66
CA ALA A 132 -29.40 -24.18 48.23
C ALA A 132 -28.94 -22.98 49.08
N GLY A 133 -29.75 -21.92 49.22
CA GLY A 133 -29.38 -20.72 49.97
C GLY A 133 -28.54 -19.70 49.20
N ALA A 134 -28.30 -19.92 47.90
CA ALA A 134 -27.53 -19.02 47.05
C ALA A 134 -28.43 -18.02 46.30
N GLY A 135 -27.92 -16.83 46.03
CA GLY A 135 -28.64 -15.80 45.26
C GLY A 135 -27.75 -14.61 44.93
N ALA A 136 -28.13 -13.83 43.91
CA ALA A 136 -27.44 -12.59 43.56
C ALA A 136 -28.42 -11.46 43.24
N THR A 137 -28.02 -10.22 43.53
CA THR A 137 -28.74 -9.02 43.14
C THR A 137 -27.75 -7.88 42.86
N ALA A 138 -28.15 -6.91 42.05
CA ALA A 138 -27.32 -5.74 41.77
C ALA A 138 -28.19 -4.50 41.57
N PHE A 139 -27.66 -3.35 41.98
CA PHE A 139 -28.31 -2.04 41.83
C PHE A 139 -27.26 -0.94 41.67
N THR A 140 -27.68 0.20 41.13
CA THR A 140 -26.80 1.36 40.90
C THR A 140 -27.23 2.52 41.78
N LEU A 141 -26.29 3.11 42.51
CA LEU A 141 -26.45 4.37 43.23
C LEU A 141 -25.95 5.52 42.34
N PRO A 142 -26.80 6.48 41.92
CA PRO A 142 -26.37 7.56 41.04
C PRO A 142 -25.50 8.58 41.79
N PHE A 143 -24.68 9.35 41.06
CA PHE A 143 -23.82 10.40 41.63
C PHE A 143 -24.58 11.68 42.01
N PRO A 144 -24.20 12.37 43.10
CA PRO A 144 -23.44 11.86 44.26
C PRO A 144 -24.24 10.75 44.96
N TYR A 145 -23.56 9.70 45.44
CA TYR A 145 -24.12 8.38 45.79
C TYR A 145 -25.40 8.42 46.64
N GLY A 146 -26.57 8.65 46.03
CA GLY A 146 -27.76 9.09 46.74
C GLY A 146 -29.02 9.08 45.88
N ARG A 147 -30.19 9.36 46.48
CA ARG A 147 -31.47 9.38 45.77
C ARG A 147 -32.29 10.62 46.14
N THR A 148 -32.88 11.25 45.14
CA THR A 148 -33.95 12.25 45.33
C THR A 148 -35.30 11.55 45.22
N PHE A 149 -36.13 11.69 46.25
CA PHE A 149 -37.45 11.09 46.35
C PHE A 149 -38.52 11.95 45.63
N PRO A 150 -39.68 11.36 45.26
CA PRO A 150 -40.76 12.09 44.59
C PRO A 150 -41.34 13.27 45.39
N ASP A 151 -41.11 13.30 46.71
CA ASP A 151 -41.49 14.40 47.59
C ASP A 151 -40.45 15.54 47.66
N GLY A 152 -39.34 15.41 46.92
CA GLY A 152 -38.26 16.39 46.84
C GLY A 152 -37.19 16.25 47.93
N SER A 153 -37.28 15.27 48.82
CA SER A 153 -36.20 14.99 49.77
C SER A 153 -35.02 14.31 49.07
N THR A 154 -33.79 14.70 49.38
CA THR A 154 -32.57 14.09 48.86
C THR A 154 -31.81 13.47 50.03
N VAL A 155 -31.45 12.20 49.90
CA VAL A 155 -30.48 11.55 50.79
C VAL A 155 -29.21 11.34 49.97
N THR A 156 -28.15 12.05 50.34
CA THR A 156 -26.86 12.06 49.67
C THR A 156 -25.86 11.34 50.55
N LEU A 157 -25.15 10.32 50.05
CA LEU A 157 -23.90 9.88 50.66
C LEU A 157 -22.78 10.75 50.06
N GLY A 158 -21.93 11.36 50.89
CA GLY A 158 -20.77 12.13 50.46
C GLY A 158 -21.03 13.58 50.06
N ASP A 159 -21.13 14.49 51.03
CA ASP A 159 -21.01 15.94 50.80
C ASP A 159 -19.54 16.42 50.73
N GLY A 160 -18.58 15.48 50.75
CA GLY A 160 -17.23 15.70 50.24
C GLY A 160 -16.16 16.03 51.29
N VAL A 161 -16.34 15.64 52.57
CA VAL A 161 -15.34 15.93 53.62
C VAL A 161 -15.03 14.73 54.52
N GLY A 162 -14.41 13.66 53.98
CA GLY A 162 -13.78 12.62 54.82
C GLY A 162 -13.74 11.22 54.23
N THR A 163 -12.99 10.31 54.87
CA THR A 163 -12.93 8.87 54.57
C THR A 163 -14.24 8.19 54.97
N GLU A 164 -15.30 8.43 54.20
CA GLU A 164 -16.61 7.85 54.42
C GLU A 164 -16.69 6.44 53.84
N GLN A 165 -17.33 5.55 54.58
CA GLN A 165 -17.37 4.12 54.27
C GLN A 165 -18.83 3.66 54.17
N LEU A 166 -19.15 2.95 53.10
CA LEU A 166 -20.46 2.34 52.87
C LEU A 166 -20.57 1.07 53.71
N VAL A 167 -21.67 0.90 54.45
CA VAL A 167 -22.03 -0.38 55.06
C VAL A 167 -23.26 -0.91 54.32
N LEU A 168 -23.25 -2.19 53.95
CA LEU A 168 -24.42 -2.85 53.34
C LEU A 168 -24.96 -3.87 54.32
N VAL A 169 -26.27 -3.86 54.55
CA VAL A 169 -26.95 -4.82 55.43
C VAL A 169 -27.99 -5.60 54.64
N LEU A 170 -27.94 -6.93 54.74
CA LEU A 170 -29.02 -7.82 54.31
C LEU A 170 -29.86 -8.18 55.53
N ASP A 171 -31.14 -7.81 55.49
CA ASP A 171 -32.09 -8.08 56.57
C ASP A 171 -33.24 -8.99 56.10
N ARG A 172 -33.70 -9.90 56.95
CA ARG A 172 -34.73 -10.89 56.60
C ARG A 172 -36.12 -10.26 56.72
N THR A 173 -36.86 -10.21 55.61
CA THR A 173 -38.04 -9.32 55.48
C THR A 173 -39.27 -9.71 56.31
N ASP A 174 -39.27 -10.84 56.99
CA ASP A 174 -40.42 -11.39 57.75
C ASP A 174 -40.20 -11.52 59.26
N SER A 175 -39.05 -11.08 59.78
CA SER A 175 -38.77 -11.15 61.22
C SER A 175 -39.35 -9.94 61.95
N THR A 176 -40.35 -10.15 62.82
CA THR A 176 -40.96 -9.09 63.65
C THR A 176 -40.19 -8.83 64.96
N GLY A 177 -38.94 -9.26 65.03
CA GLY A 177 -38.00 -8.99 66.12
C GLY A 177 -36.60 -9.48 65.76
N ALA A 178 -35.56 -8.70 66.13
CA ALA A 178 -34.12 -8.88 65.89
C ALA A 178 -33.72 -10.18 65.18
N GLY A 179 -33.94 -10.24 63.86
CA GLY A 179 -33.56 -11.36 63.01
C GLY A 179 -32.06 -11.35 62.70
N ASP A 180 -31.54 -12.49 62.22
CA ASP A 180 -30.16 -12.60 61.75
C ASP A 180 -29.92 -11.65 60.57
N SER A 181 -29.18 -10.57 60.80
CA SER A 181 -28.75 -9.64 59.74
C SER A 181 -27.32 -9.94 59.30
N TYR A 182 -26.98 -9.59 58.07
CA TYR A 182 -25.61 -9.71 57.55
C TYR A 182 -25.13 -8.36 57.10
N ALA A 183 -23.88 -8.02 57.40
CA ALA A 183 -23.29 -6.75 57.02
C ALA A 183 -21.99 -6.95 56.22
N ALA A 184 -21.78 -6.12 55.21
CA ALA A 184 -20.45 -5.87 54.65
C ALA A 184 -20.08 -4.44 55.03
N GLY A 185 -19.02 -4.27 55.81
CA GLY A 185 -18.57 -2.94 56.17
C GLY A 185 -17.17 -2.91 56.77
N PRO A 186 -16.58 -1.70 56.88
CA PRO A 186 -16.91 -0.52 56.10
C PRO A 186 -16.22 -0.55 54.71
N LEU A 187 -16.95 -0.23 53.65
CA LEU A 187 -16.45 -0.29 52.27
C LEU A 187 -15.98 1.10 51.83
N PRO A 188 -14.68 1.33 51.56
CA PRO A 188 -14.22 2.62 51.06
C PRO A 188 -14.87 2.90 49.69
N LEU A 189 -15.48 4.08 49.56
CA LEU A 189 -16.02 4.50 48.27
C LEU A 189 -14.84 4.77 47.31
N PRO A 190 -14.91 4.29 46.05
CA PRO A 190 -13.95 4.71 45.06
C PRO A 190 -14.11 6.22 44.79
N SER A 191 -12.99 6.94 44.69
CA SER A 191 -12.98 8.38 44.40
C SER A 191 -13.69 8.65 43.07
N ALA A 192 -14.48 9.72 43.00
CA ALA A 192 -15.07 10.18 41.74
C ALA A 192 -13.96 10.32 40.67
N PRO A 193 -14.23 9.96 39.41
CA PRO A 193 -13.28 10.27 38.34
C PRO A 193 -13.01 11.79 38.35
N PRO A 194 -11.74 12.22 38.20
CA PRO A 194 -11.43 13.65 38.13
C PRO A 194 -12.16 14.27 36.92
N GLY A 195 -12.47 15.57 37.01
CA GLY A 195 -13.09 16.33 35.92
C GLY A 195 -12.22 16.31 34.66
N ASP A 196 -12.83 16.64 33.53
CA ASP A 196 -12.19 16.81 32.22
C ASP A 196 -12.95 17.96 31.54
N ASP A 197 -12.55 19.18 31.88
CA ASP A 197 -13.27 20.42 31.54
C ASP A 197 -13.27 20.69 30.03
N ASP A 198 -12.19 20.38 29.33
CA ASP A 198 -12.04 20.60 27.89
C ASP A 198 -12.38 19.37 27.03
N ARG A 199 -12.59 18.21 27.67
CA ARG A 199 -13.07 16.93 27.08
C ARG A 199 -12.10 16.33 26.09
N ASP A 200 -10.82 16.48 26.35
CA ASP A 200 -9.75 15.91 25.54
C ASP A 200 -9.38 14.47 25.93
N GLY A 201 -9.96 13.99 27.04
CA GLY A 201 -9.75 12.65 27.59
C GLY A 201 -8.67 12.58 28.66
N VAL A 202 -8.05 13.71 29.04
CA VAL A 202 -7.08 13.84 30.12
C VAL A 202 -7.73 14.57 31.29
N PRO A 203 -7.81 13.94 32.48
CA PRO A 203 -8.46 14.60 33.60
C PRO A 203 -7.72 15.86 34.08
N ASP A 204 -8.45 16.86 34.56
CA ASP A 204 -7.97 18.21 34.93
C ASP A 204 -6.78 18.20 35.90
N ASP A 205 -6.70 17.17 36.77
CA ASP A 205 -5.62 17.01 37.75
C ASP A 205 -4.29 16.58 37.11
N ARG A 206 -4.33 16.10 35.87
CA ARG A 206 -3.21 15.65 35.05
C ARG A 206 -3.00 16.49 33.79
N ASP A 207 -4.00 17.28 33.42
CA ASP A 207 -3.96 18.12 32.24
C ASP A 207 -3.10 19.38 32.46
N ARG A 208 -2.15 19.58 31.54
CA ARG A 208 -1.26 20.75 31.49
C ARG A 208 -1.67 21.75 30.43
N CYS A 209 -2.66 21.39 29.62
CA CYS A 209 -3.20 22.11 28.49
C CYS A 209 -4.74 22.22 28.61
N PRO A 210 -5.27 22.87 29.67
CA PRO A 210 -6.70 22.91 30.07
C PRO A 210 -7.67 23.60 29.11
N ASP A 211 -7.19 23.98 27.93
CA ASP A 211 -7.95 24.63 26.86
C ASP A 211 -7.55 24.00 25.51
N SER A 212 -7.34 22.67 25.47
CA SER A 212 -6.99 21.97 24.24
C SER A 212 -8.15 22.07 23.22
N HIS A 213 -7.83 21.99 21.92
CA HIS A 213 -8.86 22.15 20.89
C HIS A 213 -9.71 20.87 20.81
N PRO A 214 -11.04 20.96 20.96
CA PRO A 214 -11.89 19.77 20.99
C PRO A 214 -11.74 18.89 19.75
N GLY A 215 -11.53 17.59 19.97
CA GLY A 215 -11.37 16.60 18.91
C GLY A 215 -9.95 16.50 18.33
N TYR A 216 -9.01 17.34 18.75
CA TYR A 216 -7.60 17.12 18.44
C TYR A 216 -7.03 15.99 19.30
N PRO A 217 -6.19 15.11 18.74
CA PRO A 217 -5.53 14.11 19.55
C PRO A 217 -4.46 14.76 20.43
N VAL A 218 -4.56 14.52 21.73
CA VAL A 218 -3.65 15.03 22.76
C VAL A 218 -2.68 13.94 23.23
N ASP A 219 -1.59 14.34 23.87
CA ASP A 219 -0.66 13.43 24.56
C ASP A 219 -1.14 13.09 25.98
N GLY A 220 -0.33 12.34 26.75
CA GLY A 220 -0.73 11.90 28.09
C GLY A 220 -0.85 13.00 29.17
N ILE A 221 -0.61 14.27 28.80
CA ILE A 221 -0.74 15.46 29.65
C ILE A 221 -1.72 16.50 29.05
N GLY A 222 -2.53 16.13 28.06
CA GLY A 222 -3.60 16.96 27.47
C GLY A 222 -3.13 17.93 26.38
N CYS A 223 -1.86 17.88 26.00
CA CYS A 223 -1.35 18.80 24.99
C CYS A 223 -1.49 18.23 23.58
N ALA A 224 -1.98 19.04 22.63
CA ALA A 224 -2.16 18.62 21.25
C ALA A 224 -0.88 18.00 20.66
N ARG A 225 -1.02 16.82 20.03
CA ARG A 225 0.07 16.17 19.32
C ARG A 225 0.57 17.08 18.18
N PRO A 226 1.85 17.01 17.80
CA PRO A 226 2.35 17.77 16.66
C PRO A 226 1.57 17.45 15.38
N LEU A 227 1.31 18.48 14.57
CA LEU A 227 0.75 18.29 13.23
C LEU A 227 1.75 17.53 12.35
N GLU A 228 1.23 16.61 11.55
CA GLU A 228 1.97 15.96 10.48
C GLU A 228 1.48 16.44 9.11
N VAL A 229 2.37 16.30 8.12
CA VAL A 229 2.08 16.64 6.72
C VAL A 229 2.34 15.41 5.87
N ASP A 230 1.31 14.81 5.30
CA ASP A 230 1.48 13.87 4.20
C ASP A 230 1.55 14.64 2.87
N TRP A 231 2.05 14.03 1.81
CA TRP A 231 2.07 14.67 0.49
C TRP A 231 1.84 13.70 -0.65
N SER A 232 1.47 14.25 -1.79
CA SER A 232 1.52 13.57 -3.07
C SER A 232 2.04 14.51 -4.15
N VAL A 233 2.60 13.93 -5.21
CA VAL A 233 2.96 14.62 -6.44
C VAL A 233 2.08 14.07 -7.57
N PRO A 234 1.62 14.93 -8.49
CA PRO A 234 0.78 14.48 -9.60
C PRO A 234 1.62 13.70 -10.62
N ALA A 235 0.98 12.71 -11.22
CA ALA A 235 1.67 11.83 -12.15
C ALA A 235 2.19 12.56 -13.39
N ARG A 236 3.42 12.25 -13.81
CA ARG A 236 4.00 12.82 -15.05
C ARG A 236 3.95 11.83 -16.21
N PHE A 237 4.19 10.55 -15.95
CA PHE A 237 4.09 9.54 -16.97
C PHE A 237 2.65 9.03 -17.12
N THR A 238 2.05 9.32 -18.27
CA THR A 238 0.67 8.89 -18.64
C THR A 238 0.66 7.94 -19.83
N GLY A 239 1.77 7.23 -20.09
CA GLY A 239 1.93 6.28 -21.20
C GLY A 239 2.64 6.83 -22.43
N THR A 240 3.02 8.12 -22.45
CA THR A 240 3.78 8.74 -23.53
C THR A 240 5.14 9.22 -23.03
N PRO A 241 6.26 8.86 -23.68
CA PRO A 241 7.59 9.29 -23.28
C PRO A 241 7.87 10.76 -23.65
N SER A 242 8.69 11.41 -22.82
CA SER A 242 9.18 12.78 -22.95
C SER A 242 10.42 12.85 -23.83
N ASN A 243 10.28 12.63 -25.14
CA ASN A 243 11.43 12.53 -26.07
C ASN A 243 11.97 13.88 -26.58
N THR A 244 11.60 15.00 -25.97
CA THR A 244 12.12 16.32 -26.33
C THR A 244 12.63 17.07 -25.09
N PRO A 245 13.59 17.99 -25.27
CA PRO A 245 14.10 18.75 -24.14
C PRO A 245 13.06 19.58 -23.39
N ALA A 246 11.99 20.01 -24.07
CA ALA A 246 10.90 20.76 -23.44
C ALA A 246 10.00 19.87 -22.57
N GLN A 247 9.91 18.57 -22.86
CA GLN A 247 9.11 17.62 -22.09
C GLN A 247 9.86 17.06 -20.86
N VAL A 248 11.20 17.08 -20.86
CA VAL A 248 12.03 16.56 -19.76
C VAL A 248 12.44 17.63 -18.76
N ARG A 249 12.63 18.87 -19.23
CA ARG A 249 13.05 19.98 -18.36
C ARG A 249 11.84 20.62 -17.68
N HIS A 250 11.61 20.24 -16.44
CA HIS A 250 10.62 20.86 -15.57
C HIS A 250 11.26 22.00 -14.79
N THR A 251 10.55 23.13 -14.70
CA THR A 251 10.93 24.28 -13.86
C THR A 251 10.02 24.40 -12.63
N SER A 252 9.16 23.40 -12.42
CA SER A 252 8.08 23.43 -11.44
C SER A 252 7.72 22.01 -11.06
N TYR A 253 7.66 21.76 -9.76
CA TYR A 253 7.34 20.46 -9.17
C TYR A 253 6.12 20.62 -8.26
N PRO A 254 4.90 20.43 -8.81
CA PRO A 254 3.67 20.55 -8.02
C PRO A 254 3.57 19.43 -6.98
N ALA A 255 3.03 19.74 -5.82
CA ALA A 255 2.69 18.76 -4.78
C ALA A 255 1.40 19.17 -4.07
N THR A 256 0.68 18.20 -3.55
CA THR A 256 -0.45 18.42 -2.63
C THR A 256 0.00 18.01 -1.24
N LEU A 257 -0.03 18.96 -0.31
CA LEU A 257 0.24 18.73 1.11
C LEU A 257 -1.08 18.45 1.82
N THR A 258 -1.15 17.39 2.61
CA THR A 258 -2.32 17.03 3.43
C THR A 258 -1.93 17.15 4.89
N ILE A 259 -2.54 18.12 5.57
CA ILE A 259 -2.32 18.39 7.00
C ILE A 259 -3.16 17.42 7.83
N GLY A 260 -2.57 16.89 8.90
CA GLY A 260 -3.27 16.03 9.85
C GLY A 260 -2.42 15.77 11.08
N PHE A 261 -2.61 14.61 11.67
CA PHE A 261 -1.89 14.12 12.84
C PHE A 261 -1.31 12.73 12.56
N PRO A 262 -0.40 12.25 13.42
CA PRO A 262 0.08 10.88 13.28
C PRO A 262 -1.08 9.89 13.37
N ASP A 263 -0.87 8.69 12.83
CA ASP A 263 -1.89 7.62 12.74
C ASP A 263 -3.07 7.95 11.79
N GLY A 264 -2.96 9.02 11.00
CA GLY A 264 -3.93 9.40 9.97
C GLY A 264 -5.14 10.17 10.49
N ALA A 265 -5.09 10.70 11.73
CA ALA A 265 -6.15 11.56 12.24
C ALA A 265 -6.21 12.87 11.41
N PRO A 266 -7.39 13.27 10.93
CA PRO A 266 -7.53 14.41 10.02
C PRO A 266 -7.38 15.75 10.76
N CYS A 267 -7.04 16.80 10.02
CA CYS A 267 -7.13 18.15 10.53
C CYS A 267 -8.60 18.59 10.70
N ASP A 268 -8.83 19.65 11.48
CA ASP A 268 -10.15 20.31 11.56
C ASP A 268 -10.27 21.34 10.41
N PRO A 269 -11.17 21.15 9.44
CA PRO A 269 -11.32 22.05 8.29
C PRO A 269 -11.88 23.43 8.66
N ALA A 270 -12.43 23.60 9.87
CA ALA A 270 -12.92 24.89 10.35
C ALA A 270 -11.79 25.84 10.81
N LEU A 271 -10.58 25.32 11.02
CA LEU A 271 -9.44 26.12 11.45
C LEU A 271 -8.71 26.80 10.29
N SER A 272 -7.84 27.74 10.65
CA SER A 272 -6.90 28.38 9.72
C SER A 272 -5.49 27.80 9.94
N TYR A 273 -4.83 27.42 8.85
CA TYR A 273 -3.47 26.87 8.89
C TYR A 273 -2.51 27.80 8.15
N ARG A 274 -1.45 28.23 8.84
CA ARG A 274 -0.29 28.86 8.20
C ARG A 274 0.70 27.75 7.84
N VAL A 275 1.00 27.61 6.56
CA VAL A 275 1.94 26.61 6.04
C VAL A 275 3.12 27.32 5.39
N SER A 276 4.32 27.11 5.91
CA SER A 276 5.56 27.71 5.40
C SER A 276 6.41 26.62 4.74
N THR A 277 6.67 26.75 3.45
CA THR A 277 7.48 25.78 2.67
C THR A 277 8.07 26.43 1.43
N GLY A 278 9.23 25.93 0.96
CA GLY A 278 9.87 26.47 -0.25
C GLY A 278 10.19 27.98 -0.19
N GLY A 279 10.36 28.52 1.02
CA GLY A 279 10.58 29.96 1.25
C GLY A 279 9.33 30.83 1.05
N ARG A 280 8.13 30.23 1.07
CA ARG A 280 6.85 30.91 0.87
C ARG A 280 5.88 30.55 2.01
N ASP A 281 5.07 31.52 2.42
CA ASP A 281 3.99 31.33 3.39
C ASP A 281 2.66 31.19 2.65
N HIS A 282 1.87 30.21 3.08
CA HIS A 282 0.55 29.90 2.56
C HIS A 282 -0.46 29.95 3.70
N LEU A 283 -1.66 30.44 3.41
CA LEU A 283 -2.79 30.41 4.33
C LEU A 283 -3.84 29.43 3.77
N LEU A 284 -4.16 28.40 4.52
CA LEU A 284 -5.19 27.42 4.20
C LEU A 284 -6.38 27.59 5.15
N THR A 285 -7.58 27.65 4.58
CA THR A 285 -8.85 27.75 5.31
C THR A 285 -9.89 26.89 4.61
N GLY A 286 -10.78 26.22 5.37
CA GLY A 286 -11.87 25.44 4.78
C GLY A 286 -11.46 24.07 4.22
N GLY A 287 -10.35 23.50 4.70
CA GLY A 287 -9.85 22.19 4.28
C GLY A 287 -8.48 21.85 4.86
N CYS A 288 -8.00 20.63 4.57
CA CYS A 288 -6.69 20.11 5.03
C CYS A 288 -5.66 19.96 3.91
N ASP A 289 -6.07 20.15 2.65
CA ASP A 289 -5.21 19.97 1.48
C ASP A 289 -4.76 21.31 0.91
N LEU A 290 -3.45 21.46 0.71
CA LEU A 290 -2.82 22.63 0.13
C LEU A 290 -2.00 22.23 -1.10
N ALA A 291 -2.38 22.77 -2.26
CA ALA A 291 -1.56 22.68 -3.47
C ALA A 291 -0.38 23.66 -3.38
N VAL A 292 0.83 23.15 -3.53
CA VAL A 292 2.09 23.92 -3.59
C VAL A 292 2.87 23.57 -4.84
N SER A 293 3.86 24.39 -5.18
CA SER A 293 4.79 24.09 -6.26
C SER A 293 6.19 24.53 -5.88
N TYR A 294 7.14 23.61 -6.08
CA TYR A 294 8.55 23.82 -5.80
C TYR A 294 9.31 24.16 -7.08
N ASP A 295 10.33 25.00 -6.95
CA ASP A 295 11.16 25.42 -8.08
C ASP A 295 12.27 24.38 -8.38
N SER A 296 12.49 23.42 -7.47
CA SER A 296 13.48 22.34 -7.60
C SER A 296 13.03 21.03 -6.93
N GLU A 297 13.57 19.91 -7.43
CA GLU A 297 13.53 18.61 -6.75
C GLU A 297 14.34 18.64 -5.45
N GLY A 298 14.18 17.58 -4.64
CA GLY A 298 14.95 17.35 -3.44
C GLY A 298 14.20 17.65 -2.14
N PRO A 299 14.93 17.83 -1.02
CA PRO A 299 14.34 17.99 0.29
C PRO A 299 13.75 19.39 0.47
N HIS A 300 12.55 19.45 1.04
CA HIS A 300 11.87 20.68 1.45
C HIS A 300 11.35 20.51 2.87
N VAL A 301 11.40 21.58 3.66
CA VAL A 301 10.84 21.61 5.01
C VAL A 301 9.48 22.31 4.94
N VAL A 302 8.47 21.66 5.52
CA VAL A 302 7.13 22.22 5.71
C VAL A 302 6.93 22.47 7.19
N GLU A 303 6.61 23.71 7.55
CA GLU A 303 6.18 24.09 8.89
C GLU A 303 4.69 24.45 8.83
N VAL A 304 3.91 23.99 9.81
CA VAL A 304 2.46 24.20 9.87
C VAL A 304 2.07 24.69 11.25
N HIS A 305 1.24 25.74 11.31
CA HIS A 305 0.63 26.26 12.52
C HIS A 305 -0.88 26.39 12.35
N ALA A 306 -1.65 25.68 13.17
CA ALA A 306 -3.11 25.75 13.22
C ALA A 306 -3.56 26.82 14.23
N THR A 307 -4.53 27.64 13.82
CA THR A 307 -5.06 28.75 14.63
C THR A 307 -6.58 28.65 14.77
N ALA A 308 -7.08 28.72 16.01
CA ALA A 308 -8.49 28.85 16.35
C ALA A 308 -8.72 30.19 17.06
N GLY A 309 -9.63 31.03 16.56
CA GLY A 309 -9.94 32.32 17.20
C GLY A 309 -8.75 33.29 17.36
N GLY A 310 -7.68 33.13 16.56
CA GLY A 310 -6.45 33.93 16.64
C GLY A 310 -5.38 33.39 17.59
N ARG A 311 -5.63 32.28 18.29
CA ARG A 311 -4.65 31.56 19.12
C ARG A 311 -4.17 30.30 18.41
N GLU A 312 -2.89 30.02 18.50
CA GLU A 312 -2.30 28.77 18.03
C GLU A 312 -2.77 27.59 18.90
N VAL A 313 -3.25 26.53 18.25
CA VAL A 313 -3.78 25.33 18.91
C VAL A 313 -2.97 24.08 18.63
N ALA A 314 -2.22 24.06 17.53
CA ALA A 314 -1.28 22.99 17.22
C ALA A 314 -0.24 23.48 16.21
N GLY A 315 0.94 22.88 16.23
CA GLY A 315 2.02 23.17 15.30
C GLY A 315 2.82 21.92 14.97
N GLY A 316 3.55 21.95 13.87
CA GLY A 316 4.38 20.84 13.44
C GLY A 316 5.33 21.20 12.32
N ALA A 317 6.37 20.39 12.14
CA ALA A 317 7.31 20.54 11.06
C ALA A 317 7.68 19.16 10.50
N ARG A 318 7.80 19.07 9.18
CA ARG A 318 8.19 17.84 8.50
C ARG A 318 9.09 18.13 7.31
N ALA A 319 10.17 17.37 7.20
CA ALA A 319 10.94 17.28 5.97
C ALA A 319 10.22 16.32 5.01
N LEU A 320 9.99 16.80 3.79
CA LEU A 320 9.51 15.98 2.67
C LEU A 320 10.51 16.05 1.52
N ARG A 321 10.36 15.15 0.56
CA ARG A 321 11.22 15.10 -0.61
C ARG A 321 10.35 15.04 -1.86
N VAL A 322 10.64 15.91 -2.82
CA VAL A 322 9.94 15.96 -4.10
C VAL A 322 10.88 15.41 -5.16
N GLU A 323 10.47 14.34 -5.82
CA GLU A 323 11.30 13.60 -6.77
C GLU A 323 10.56 13.36 -8.08
N ASP A 324 11.27 13.51 -9.20
CA ASP A 324 10.81 13.14 -10.53
C ASP A 324 11.84 12.20 -11.18
N LEU A 325 11.66 10.90 -11.00
CA LEU A 325 12.56 9.86 -11.49
C LEU A 325 12.71 9.93 -13.02
N LEU A 326 13.95 10.03 -13.51
CA LEU A 326 14.28 10.07 -14.93
C LEU A 326 14.78 8.70 -15.42
N LEU A 327 13.96 8.01 -16.21
CA LEU A 327 14.31 6.75 -16.87
C LEU A 327 14.72 7.02 -18.34
N VAL A 328 15.93 6.61 -18.72
CA VAL A 328 16.42 6.67 -20.10
C VAL A 328 16.46 5.28 -20.70
N VAL A 329 15.67 5.04 -21.74
CA VAL A 329 15.45 3.73 -22.36
C VAL A 329 16.11 3.68 -23.74
N LEU A 330 17.16 2.87 -23.84
CA LEU A 330 18.00 2.68 -25.03
C LEU A 330 17.97 1.22 -25.47
N GLY A 331 18.21 0.97 -26.74
CA GLY A 331 18.37 -0.40 -27.22
C GLY A 331 17.84 -0.67 -28.62
N ASP A 332 17.65 -1.94 -28.89
CA ASP A 332 17.18 -2.47 -30.15
C ASP A 332 15.65 -2.68 -30.21
N SER A 333 15.21 -3.61 -31.04
CA SER A 333 13.81 -3.92 -31.31
C SER A 333 13.05 -4.50 -30.12
N VAL A 334 13.72 -5.26 -29.24
CA VAL A 334 13.07 -5.85 -28.06
C VAL A 334 12.67 -4.74 -27.10
N THR A 335 13.58 -3.80 -26.86
CA THR A 335 13.31 -2.60 -26.05
C THR A 335 12.35 -1.64 -26.74
N ALA A 336 12.42 -1.49 -28.07
CA ALA A 336 11.49 -0.63 -28.80
C ALA A 336 10.04 -1.14 -28.77
N GLY A 337 9.83 -2.44 -28.52
CA GLY A 337 8.51 -3.05 -28.51
C GLY A 337 8.00 -3.44 -29.89
N GLU A 338 8.92 -3.78 -30.81
CA GLU A 338 8.58 -4.18 -32.18
C GLU A 338 7.56 -5.34 -32.21
N GLY A 339 6.68 -5.34 -33.22
CA GLY A 339 5.57 -6.28 -33.32
C GLY A 339 4.33 -5.91 -32.48
N ASN A 340 4.34 -4.76 -31.81
CA ASN A 340 3.22 -4.29 -30.97
C ASN A 340 2.79 -2.85 -31.32
N PRO A 341 2.42 -2.53 -32.58
CA PRO A 341 1.82 -1.23 -32.84
C PRO A 341 0.52 -1.05 -32.04
N ALA A 342 0.18 0.20 -31.75
CA ALA A 342 -1.13 0.56 -31.22
C ALA A 342 -2.25 0.12 -32.20
N PRO A 343 -3.50 -0.06 -31.73
CA PRO A 343 -4.63 -0.37 -32.60
C PRO A 343 -4.68 0.53 -33.83
N GLY A 344 -4.82 -0.07 -35.01
CA GLY A 344 -4.72 0.64 -36.30
C GLY A 344 -3.31 0.81 -36.86
N GLY A 345 -2.29 0.18 -36.28
CA GLY A 345 -0.91 0.19 -36.80
C GLY A 345 -0.06 1.38 -36.32
N GLY A 346 -0.48 2.07 -35.25
CA GLY A 346 0.17 3.29 -34.77
C GLY A 346 1.49 3.02 -34.04
N TRP A 347 2.53 3.78 -34.36
CA TRP A 347 3.82 3.77 -33.67
C TRP A 347 4.09 5.11 -33.00
N GLN A 348 4.75 5.10 -31.84
CA GLN A 348 5.32 6.34 -31.27
C GLN A 348 6.45 6.87 -32.16
N ASP A 349 7.19 5.96 -32.80
CA ASP A 349 8.13 6.24 -33.87
C ASP A 349 8.11 5.10 -34.89
N THR A 350 7.62 5.38 -36.10
CA THR A 350 7.47 4.39 -37.17
C THR A 350 8.81 3.85 -37.67
N ARG A 351 9.87 4.66 -37.71
CA ARG A 351 11.18 4.23 -38.24
C ARG A 351 11.94 3.35 -37.26
N CYS A 352 11.58 3.45 -35.99
CA CYS A 352 12.19 2.72 -34.89
C CYS A 352 11.29 1.60 -34.35
N HIS A 353 10.08 1.41 -34.90
CA HIS A 353 9.05 0.51 -34.38
C HIS A 353 8.87 0.68 -32.86
N ARG A 354 8.83 1.95 -32.41
CA ARG A 354 8.69 2.28 -30.98
C ARG A 354 7.24 2.19 -30.55
N SER A 355 6.96 1.29 -29.63
CA SER A 355 5.62 0.94 -29.18
C SER A 355 5.31 1.51 -27.79
N ALA A 356 4.06 1.93 -27.60
CA ALA A 356 3.51 2.22 -26.27
C ALA A 356 3.43 0.97 -25.36
N ALA A 357 3.47 -0.23 -25.94
CA ALA A 357 3.45 -1.51 -25.23
C ALA A 357 4.86 -2.01 -24.87
N ALA A 358 5.92 -1.24 -25.11
CA ALA A 358 7.28 -1.62 -24.73
C ALA A 358 7.39 -1.85 -23.20
N GLY A 359 8.10 -2.90 -22.78
CA GLY A 359 8.19 -3.30 -21.38
C GLY A 359 8.69 -2.19 -20.46
N ALA A 360 9.65 -1.38 -20.92
CA ALA A 360 10.17 -0.24 -20.17
C ALA A 360 9.10 0.84 -19.86
N LEU A 361 8.12 1.03 -20.75
CA LEU A 361 6.99 1.93 -20.50
C LEU A 361 6.01 1.33 -19.50
N GLY A 362 5.82 0.00 -19.52
CA GLY A 362 5.08 -0.72 -18.48
C GLY A 362 5.72 -0.55 -17.11
N THR A 363 7.06 -0.66 -17.02
CA THR A 363 7.80 -0.43 -15.77
C THR A 363 7.67 1.00 -15.26
N ALA A 364 7.77 2.00 -16.14
CA ALA A 364 7.60 3.38 -15.74
C ALA A 364 6.19 3.66 -15.17
N ALA A 365 5.14 3.08 -15.79
CA ALA A 365 3.79 3.18 -15.27
C ALA A 365 3.63 2.50 -13.90
N ALA A 366 4.32 1.38 -13.67
CA ALA A 366 4.29 0.67 -12.39
C ALA A 366 4.99 1.49 -11.29
N LEU A 367 6.15 2.08 -11.57
CA LEU A 367 6.88 2.93 -10.62
C LEU A 367 6.07 4.20 -10.27
N GLU A 368 5.47 4.86 -11.25
CA GLU A 368 4.58 6.02 -11.05
C GLU A 368 3.36 5.69 -10.16
N GLN A 369 2.88 4.44 -10.19
CA GLN A 369 1.75 4.01 -9.36
C GLN A 369 2.17 3.50 -7.98
N ALA A 370 3.42 3.06 -7.83
CA ALA A 370 3.92 2.45 -6.62
C ALA A 370 4.10 3.46 -5.48
N ASP A 371 4.48 4.70 -5.80
CA ASP A 371 4.67 5.76 -4.82
C ASP A 371 3.98 7.07 -5.26
N ARG A 372 3.03 7.53 -4.44
CA ARG A 372 2.33 8.80 -4.65
C ARG A 372 3.21 10.03 -4.38
N ARG A 373 4.41 9.87 -3.81
CA ARG A 373 5.32 10.94 -3.38
C ARG A 373 6.45 11.22 -4.38
N SER A 374 6.56 10.43 -5.44
CA SER A 374 7.45 10.63 -6.58
C SER A 374 6.67 10.64 -7.90
N SER A 375 7.24 11.26 -8.94
CA SER A 375 6.75 11.16 -10.31
C SER A 375 7.78 10.50 -11.22
N VAL A 376 7.38 10.07 -12.43
CA VAL A 376 8.30 9.46 -13.41
C VAL A 376 8.30 10.24 -14.72
N THR A 377 9.50 10.54 -15.21
CA THR A 377 9.76 11.06 -16.55
C THR A 377 10.55 10.03 -17.36
N VAL A 378 10.07 9.66 -18.55
CA VAL A 378 10.71 8.63 -19.38
C VAL A 378 11.18 9.21 -20.70
N VAL A 379 12.43 8.97 -21.05
CA VAL A 379 12.98 9.19 -22.41
C VAL A 379 13.15 7.83 -23.07
N HIS A 380 12.41 7.57 -24.16
CA HIS A 380 12.47 6.30 -24.87
C HIS A 380 13.00 6.50 -26.29
N LEU A 381 14.23 6.06 -26.52
CA LEU A 381 14.96 6.24 -27.77
C LEU A 381 15.35 4.92 -28.46
N ALA A 382 15.00 3.77 -27.88
CA ALA A 382 15.24 2.48 -28.51
C ALA A 382 14.69 2.44 -29.94
N CYS A 383 15.38 1.66 -30.78
CA CYS A 383 15.13 1.64 -32.21
C CYS A 383 15.40 0.25 -32.79
N THR A 384 14.42 -0.30 -33.49
CA THR A 384 14.60 -1.60 -34.15
C THR A 384 15.83 -1.63 -35.08
N GLY A 385 16.56 -2.74 -35.04
CA GLY A 385 17.80 -2.95 -35.80
C GLY A 385 19.02 -2.22 -35.26
N ALA A 386 18.92 -1.46 -34.15
CA ALA A 386 20.07 -0.82 -33.53
C ALA A 386 21.08 -1.86 -33.01
N SER A 387 22.35 -1.54 -33.20
CA SER A 387 23.53 -2.22 -32.67
C SER A 387 24.29 -1.26 -31.75
N VAL A 388 25.32 -1.74 -31.05
CA VAL A 388 26.14 -0.87 -30.20
C VAL A 388 26.79 0.24 -31.03
N ASP A 389 27.48 -0.13 -32.11
CA ASP A 389 28.25 0.82 -32.91
C ASP A 389 27.36 1.66 -33.84
N ALA A 390 26.27 1.09 -34.40
CA ALA A 390 25.30 1.77 -35.26
C ALA A 390 23.90 1.71 -34.62
N GLY A 391 23.42 2.82 -34.10
CA GLY A 391 22.17 2.90 -33.33
C GLY A 391 22.40 3.54 -31.97
N LEU A 392 23.19 2.92 -31.10
CA LEU A 392 23.43 3.47 -29.76
C LEU A 392 24.50 4.56 -29.75
N LEU A 393 25.68 4.28 -30.33
CA LEU A 393 26.84 5.18 -30.30
C LEU A 393 27.02 5.98 -31.59
N GLY A 394 26.66 5.41 -32.74
CA GLY A 394 26.74 6.04 -34.04
C GLY A 394 25.37 6.18 -34.72
N ASP A 395 25.28 7.13 -35.64
CA ASP A 395 24.09 7.34 -36.46
C ASP A 395 23.70 6.07 -37.22
N PHE A 396 22.41 5.86 -37.36
CA PHE A 396 21.84 4.62 -37.86
C PHE A 396 21.01 4.86 -39.11
N ALA A 397 21.20 4.04 -40.16
CA ALA A 397 20.41 4.21 -41.38
C ALA A 397 18.89 3.99 -41.15
N GLY A 398 18.53 3.21 -40.12
CA GLY A 398 17.19 2.67 -39.95
C GLY A 398 16.97 1.42 -40.82
N ILE A 399 16.17 0.47 -40.33
CA ILE A 399 15.72 -0.67 -41.15
C ILE A 399 14.43 -0.38 -41.90
N THR A 400 13.62 0.55 -41.39
CA THR A 400 12.38 1.04 -42.02
C THR A 400 12.51 2.55 -42.26
N GLY A 401 12.96 2.96 -43.44
CA GLY A 401 13.15 4.39 -43.73
C GLY A 401 13.55 4.71 -45.18
N LEU A 402 13.35 5.97 -45.57
CA LEU A 402 13.82 6.50 -46.85
C LEU A 402 15.35 6.66 -46.81
N PRO A 403 16.08 6.14 -47.82
CA PRO A 403 17.53 6.31 -47.91
C PRO A 403 17.94 7.79 -47.81
N GLY A 404 18.99 8.08 -47.04
CA GLY A 404 19.61 9.43 -46.99
C GLY A 404 19.24 10.31 -45.79
N ARG A 405 18.47 9.82 -44.81
CA ARG A 405 18.22 10.52 -43.54
C ARG A 405 18.52 9.62 -42.34
N PRO A 406 19.75 9.55 -41.82
CA PRO A 406 20.06 8.69 -40.68
C PRO A 406 19.24 9.09 -39.44
N ILE A 407 18.95 8.09 -38.59
CA ILE A 407 18.43 8.21 -37.24
C ILE A 407 19.62 8.55 -36.33
N PRO A 408 19.55 9.62 -35.52
CA PRO A 408 20.63 9.99 -34.61
C PRO A 408 20.98 8.86 -33.64
N ALA A 409 22.26 8.79 -33.25
CA ALA A 409 22.71 7.89 -32.18
C ALA A 409 21.95 8.12 -30.86
N GLN A 410 21.49 7.05 -30.22
CA GLN A 410 20.61 7.13 -29.04
C GLN A 410 21.30 7.74 -27.81
N VAL A 411 22.57 7.43 -27.53
CA VAL A 411 23.27 7.95 -26.33
C VAL A 411 23.49 9.47 -26.42
N PRO A 412 24.05 10.02 -27.52
CA PRO A 412 24.14 11.48 -27.70
C PRO A 412 22.77 12.17 -27.74
N GLU A 413 21.77 11.55 -28.37
CA GLU A 413 20.42 12.10 -28.44
C GLU A 413 19.75 12.15 -27.07
N ALA A 414 19.90 11.12 -26.25
CA ALA A 414 19.46 11.13 -24.86
C ALA A 414 20.07 12.30 -24.10
N LYS A 415 21.37 12.56 -24.24
CA LYS A 415 22.03 13.72 -23.60
C LYS A 415 21.45 15.05 -24.06
N ARG A 416 21.17 15.18 -25.36
CA ARG A 416 20.52 16.39 -25.90
C ARG A 416 19.13 16.59 -25.29
N VAL A 417 18.38 15.52 -25.11
CA VAL A 417 17.02 15.53 -24.56
C VAL A 417 17.02 15.83 -23.06
N ILE A 418 17.82 15.11 -22.26
CA ILE A 418 17.82 15.26 -20.79
C ILE A 418 18.57 16.53 -20.32
N GLY A 419 19.47 17.08 -21.16
CA GLY A 419 20.31 18.20 -20.78
C GLY A 419 21.24 17.83 -19.61
N ASP A 420 21.13 18.57 -18.52
CA ASP A 420 21.95 18.36 -17.32
C ASP A 420 21.30 17.45 -16.27
N ARG A 421 20.03 17.03 -16.48
CA ARG A 421 19.41 16.03 -15.60
C ARG A 421 20.19 14.72 -15.68
N GLN A 422 20.48 14.14 -14.52
CA GLN A 422 21.07 12.82 -14.43
C GLN A 422 19.95 11.77 -14.44
N PRO A 423 20.07 10.68 -15.24
CA PRO A 423 19.12 9.59 -15.17
C PRO A 423 19.25 8.81 -13.87
N ASP A 424 18.11 8.52 -13.23
CA ASP A 424 18.02 7.58 -12.10
C ASP A 424 18.12 6.12 -12.58
N ALA A 425 17.78 5.87 -13.85
CA ALA A 425 18.07 4.59 -14.50
C ALA A 425 18.30 4.72 -16.00
N VAL A 426 19.27 3.94 -16.51
CA VAL A 426 19.50 3.75 -17.94
C VAL A 426 19.19 2.30 -18.30
N LEU A 427 18.07 2.07 -18.98
CA LEU A 427 17.62 0.73 -19.37
C LEU A 427 18.14 0.41 -20.78
N VAL A 428 18.81 -0.72 -20.94
CA VAL A 428 19.49 -1.11 -22.18
C VAL A 428 19.17 -2.56 -22.55
N SER A 429 18.80 -2.80 -23.82
CA SER A 429 18.92 -4.13 -24.45
C SER A 429 19.56 -3.96 -25.82
N VAL A 430 20.73 -4.58 -26.01
CA VAL A 430 21.48 -4.47 -27.26
C VAL A 430 22.47 -5.62 -27.39
N GLY A 431 22.79 -6.00 -28.62
CA GLY A 431 23.85 -6.93 -28.96
C GLY A 431 23.46 -7.97 -29.99
N ILE A 432 22.17 -8.32 -30.10
CA ILE A 432 21.74 -9.34 -31.07
C ILE A 432 22.05 -8.92 -32.51
N ASN A 433 21.83 -7.65 -32.85
CA ASN A 433 22.14 -7.09 -34.17
C ASN A 433 23.65 -7.05 -34.46
N ASP A 434 24.48 -6.79 -33.44
CA ASP A 434 25.95 -6.80 -33.53
C ASP A 434 26.51 -8.19 -33.86
N THR A 435 25.80 -9.26 -33.45
CA THR A 435 26.21 -10.64 -33.79
C THR A 435 25.91 -11.01 -35.24
N ARG A 436 25.12 -10.18 -35.95
CA ARG A 436 24.58 -10.46 -37.29
C ARG A 436 23.74 -11.75 -37.36
N VAL A 437 23.29 -12.26 -36.21
CA VAL A 437 22.49 -13.50 -36.18
C VAL A 437 21.23 -13.38 -37.02
N VAL A 438 20.56 -12.22 -37.00
CA VAL A 438 19.31 -12.03 -37.75
C VAL A 438 19.53 -12.20 -39.25
N THR A 439 20.57 -11.59 -39.81
CA THR A 439 20.85 -11.60 -41.25
C THR A 439 21.59 -12.84 -41.71
N ASP A 440 22.56 -13.31 -40.94
CA ASP A 440 23.51 -14.34 -41.38
C ASP A 440 23.14 -15.75 -40.90
N VAL A 441 22.25 -15.86 -39.90
CA VAL A 441 21.80 -17.15 -39.34
C VAL A 441 20.28 -17.30 -39.50
N LEU A 442 19.49 -16.48 -38.80
CA LEU A 442 18.04 -16.65 -38.69
C LEU A 442 17.33 -16.52 -40.06
N THR A 443 17.67 -15.51 -40.86
CA THR A 443 17.00 -15.29 -42.16
C THR A 443 17.24 -16.46 -43.14
N PRO A 444 18.48 -16.92 -43.39
CA PRO A 444 18.74 -18.13 -44.17
C PRO A 444 18.02 -19.36 -43.62
N CYS A 445 18.05 -19.55 -42.30
CA CYS A 445 17.41 -20.67 -41.62
C CYS A 445 15.90 -20.76 -41.81
N LEU A 446 15.22 -19.61 -41.83
CA LEU A 446 13.78 -19.56 -42.00
C LEU A 446 13.38 -19.66 -43.47
N LEU A 447 14.17 -19.12 -44.39
CA LEU A 447 13.76 -18.90 -45.79
C LEU A 447 14.35 -19.92 -46.79
N ILE A 448 15.46 -20.58 -46.48
CA ILE A 448 16.14 -21.50 -47.40
C ILE A 448 15.84 -22.96 -46.96
N PRO A 449 15.10 -23.74 -47.75
CA PRO A 449 14.85 -25.15 -47.43
C PRO A 449 16.15 -25.94 -47.31
N LEU A 450 16.22 -26.83 -46.32
CA LEU A 450 17.37 -27.72 -46.06
C LEU A 450 18.69 -26.98 -45.74
N HIS A 451 18.63 -25.69 -45.37
CA HIS A 451 19.80 -24.96 -44.90
C HIS A 451 20.18 -25.41 -43.49
N ASP A 452 21.40 -25.92 -43.31
CA ASP A 452 21.90 -26.32 -42.00
C ASP A 452 22.32 -25.09 -41.18
N CYS A 453 21.47 -24.75 -40.22
CA CYS A 453 21.62 -23.56 -39.37
C CYS A 453 22.82 -23.60 -38.42
N ARG A 454 23.41 -24.79 -38.22
CA ARG A 454 24.46 -25.05 -37.23
C ARG A 454 25.85 -24.67 -37.74
N ARG A 455 25.97 -23.64 -38.58
CA ARG A 455 27.25 -23.16 -39.14
C ARG A 455 27.67 -21.81 -38.51
N PRO A 456 28.14 -21.79 -37.25
CA PRO A 456 28.26 -20.56 -36.45
C PRO A 456 29.47 -19.68 -36.76
N ALA A 457 30.33 -20.00 -37.73
CA ALA A 457 31.62 -19.31 -37.84
C ALA A 457 31.48 -17.77 -37.95
N ALA A 458 30.41 -17.28 -38.58
CA ALA A 458 30.10 -15.85 -38.60
C ALA A 458 29.63 -15.32 -37.23
N PHE A 459 28.67 -16.01 -36.60
CA PHE A 459 28.18 -15.68 -35.26
C PHE A 459 29.30 -15.69 -34.21
N ASP A 460 30.11 -16.75 -34.15
CA ASP A 460 31.19 -16.90 -33.18
C ASP A 460 32.22 -15.77 -33.30
N ARG A 461 32.56 -15.36 -34.53
CA ARG A 461 33.45 -14.20 -34.77
C ARG A 461 32.83 -12.90 -34.30
N SER A 462 31.55 -12.66 -34.61
CA SER A 462 30.88 -11.43 -34.20
C SER A 462 30.71 -11.36 -32.68
N LEU A 463 30.34 -12.47 -32.05
CA LEU A 463 30.21 -12.62 -30.60
C LEU A 463 31.56 -12.41 -29.89
N ALA A 464 32.67 -12.91 -30.44
CA ALA A 464 34.00 -12.69 -29.88
C ALA A 464 34.38 -11.19 -29.81
N GLY A 465 33.79 -10.35 -30.67
CA GLY A 465 33.98 -8.90 -30.64
C GLY A 465 33.05 -8.15 -29.67
N MET A 466 32.00 -8.80 -29.14
CA MET A 466 31.01 -8.15 -28.27
C MET A 466 31.57 -7.57 -26.97
N PRO A 467 32.52 -8.23 -26.26
CA PRO A 467 33.11 -7.64 -25.06
C PRO A 467 33.65 -6.22 -25.30
N ALA A 468 34.40 -6.01 -26.38
CA ALA A 468 34.96 -4.70 -26.72
C ALA A 468 33.89 -3.66 -27.12
N ARG A 469 32.74 -4.10 -27.66
CA ARG A 469 31.59 -3.22 -27.93
C ARG A 469 30.95 -2.76 -26.63
N TYR A 470 30.70 -3.66 -25.69
CA TYR A 470 30.20 -3.29 -24.37
C TYR A 470 31.17 -2.38 -23.60
N ASP A 471 32.49 -2.55 -23.74
CA ASP A 471 33.47 -1.60 -23.18
C ASP A 471 33.29 -0.18 -23.72
N ARG A 472 33.07 -0.03 -25.04
CA ARG A 472 32.80 1.27 -25.65
C ARG A 472 31.48 1.85 -25.18
N LEU A 473 30.43 1.01 -25.09
CA LEU A 473 29.12 1.43 -24.60
C LEU A 473 29.21 1.92 -23.14
N ALA A 474 29.87 1.18 -22.26
CA ALA A 474 30.10 1.59 -20.87
C ALA A 474 30.84 2.92 -20.77
N ALA A 475 31.96 3.05 -21.48
CA ALA A 475 32.71 4.31 -21.49
C ALA A 475 31.86 5.48 -22.01
N ALA A 476 31.00 5.25 -23.01
CA ALA A 476 30.14 6.29 -23.57
C ALA A 476 29.00 6.67 -22.61
N VAL A 477 28.28 5.70 -22.04
CA VAL A 477 27.15 5.93 -21.10
C VAL A 477 27.64 6.68 -19.87
N THR A 478 28.72 6.20 -19.22
CA THR A 478 29.30 6.85 -18.04
C THR A 478 29.76 8.27 -18.34
N ARG A 479 30.48 8.49 -19.46
CA ARG A 479 30.96 9.83 -19.84
C ARG A 479 29.81 10.78 -20.18
N THR A 480 28.75 10.28 -20.79
CA THR A 480 27.67 11.12 -21.32
C THR A 480 26.69 11.54 -20.24
N PHE A 481 26.30 10.60 -19.37
CA PHE A 481 25.27 10.85 -18.36
C PHE A 481 25.84 11.16 -16.98
N GLY A 482 27.09 10.77 -16.68
CA GLY A 482 27.65 10.92 -15.34
C GLY A 482 26.94 10.08 -14.28
N THR A 483 26.14 9.10 -14.68
CA THR A 483 25.40 8.19 -13.80
C THR A 483 26.32 7.14 -13.18
N ALA A 484 25.95 6.61 -12.01
CA ALA A 484 26.69 5.52 -11.41
C ALA A 484 26.52 4.26 -12.27
N ALA A 485 27.55 3.40 -12.28
CA ALA A 485 27.48 2.17 -13.06
C ALA A 485 26.31 1.26 -12.63
N SER A 486 25.96 1.28 -11.35
CA SER A 486 24.82 0.54 -10.79
C SER A 486 23.50 0.92 -11.44
N ASP A 487 23.36 2.15 -11.93
CA ASP A 487 22.09 2.69 -12.43
C ASP A 487 21.88 2.37 -13.92
N VAL A 488 22.78 1.57 -14.50
CA VAL A 488 22.61 0.99 -15.84
C VAL A 488 22.08 -0.43 -15.71
N TYR A 489 20.96 -0.70 -16.38
CA TYR A 489 20.25 -1.97 -16.36
C TYR A 489 20.31 -2.61 -17.75
N LEU A 490 21.08 -3.70 -17.87
CA LEU A 490 21.16 -4.47 -19.11
C LEU A 490 20.17 -5.65 -19.03
N THR A 491 19.19 -5.69 -19.92
CA THR A 491 18.19 -6.77 -19.92
C THR A 491 18.66 -7.99 -20.70
N GLU A 492 18.27 -9.16 -20.20
CA GLU A 492 18.37 -10.44 -20.88
C GLU A 492 17.47 -10.50 -22.13
N TYR A 493 17.91 -11.19 -23.19
CA TYR A 493 17.02 -11.57 -24.29
C TYR A 493 16.21 -12.82 -23.92
N PHE A 494 14.91 -12.81 -24.20
CA PHE A 494 13.99 -13.93 -24.00
C PHE A 494 14.26 -15.13 -24.93
N ASN A 495 13.65 -16.29 -24.63
CA ASN A 495 13.74 -17.50 -25.46
C ASN A 495 12.50 -17.70 -26.37
N PRO A 496 12.57 -17.41 -27.69
CA PRO A 496 11.45 -17.65 -28.59
C PRO A 496 11.34 -19.09 -29.11
N LEU A 497 12.31 -19.96 -28.83
CA LEU A 497 12.52 -21.20 -29.61
C LEU A 497 11.92 -22.45 -28.97
N ARG A 498 10.98 -22.28 -28.03
CA ARG A 498 10.30 -23.36 -27.33
C ARG A 498 8.80 -23.42 -27.63
N ARG A 499 8.25 -24.63 -27.55
CA ARG A 499 6.80 -24.89 -27.52
C ARG A 499 6.28 -25.03 -26.10
N GLY A 500 7.12 -25.57 -25.22
CA GLY A 500 6.89 -25.81 -23.81
C GLY A 500 8.22 -26.15 -23.13
N PRO A 501 8.22 -26.47 -21.83
CA PRO A 501 9.44 -26.63 -21.02
C PRO A 501 10.48 -27.60 -21.62
N VAL A 502 10.02 -28.66 -22.28
CA VAL A 502 10.90 -29.72 -22.80
C VAL A 502 11.01 -29.72 -24.33
N GLU A 503 10.02 -29.17 -25.04
CA GLU A 503 9.89 -29.33 -26.50
C GLU A 503 10.47 -28.13 -27.27
N PRO A 504 11.57 -28.31 -28.03
CA PRO A 504 12.04 -27.29 -28.97
C PRO A 504 11.03 -27.05 -30.09
N CYS A 505 11.00 -25.82 -30.56
CA CYS A 505 10.04 -25.36 -31.55
C CYS A 505 10.46 -25.78 -32.97
N ARG A 506 9.51 -26.22 -33.80
CA ARG A 506 9.68 -26.30 -35.26
C ARG A 506 9.04 -25.07 -35.88
N VAL A 507 9.84 -24.14 -36.41
CA VAL A 507 9.34 -22.91 -37.04
C VAL A 507 9.75 -22.86 -38.49
N LEU A 508 8.78 -22.91 -39.39
CA LEU A 508 9.04 -22.89 -40.84
C LEU A 508 10.07 -23.98 -41.21
N ASN A 509 11.23 -23.59 -41.73
CA ASN A 509 12.33 -24.47 -42.09
C ASN A 509 13.29 -24.80 -40.94
N LEU A 510 13.15 -24.16 -39.77
CA LEU A 510 13.96 -24.43 -38.59
C LEU A 510 13.49 -25.71 -37.89
N SER A 511 14.35 -26.73 -37.87
CA SER A 511 14.07 -28.00 -37.19
C SER A 511 14.17 -27.88 -35.67
N PRO A 512 13.56 -28.79 -34.88
CA PRO A 512 13.70 -28.80 -33.42
C PRO A 512 15.17 -28.85 -32.95
N ASP A 513 16.03 -29.60 -33.63
CA ASP A 513 17.46 -29.69 -33.29
C ASP A 513 18.19 -28.36 -33.54
N GLU A 514 17.84 -27.66 -34.63
CA GLU A 514 18.39 -26.33 -34.93
C GLU A 514 17.86 -25.27 -33.97
N SER A 515 16.61 -25.38 -33.53
CA SER A 515 16.05 -24.54 -32.46
C SER A 515 16.78 -24.75 -31.13
N ALA A 516 17.02 -26.01 -30.74
CA ALA A 516 17.78 -26.33 -29.53
C ALA A 516 19.23 -25.83 -29.60
N TRP A 517 19.83 -25.93 -30.79
CA TRP A 517 21.15 -25.36 -31.04
C TRP A 517 21.15 -23.83 -30.98
N ALA A 518 20.19 -23.15 -31.60
CA ALA A 518 20.12 -21.70 -31.59
C ALA A 518 19.81 -21.16 -30.19
N GLU A 519 18.97 -21.85 -29.42
CA GLU A 519 18.73 -21.51 -28.02
C GLU A 519 20.01 -21.51 -27.20
N SER A 520 20.78 -22.61 -27.24
CA SER A 520 21.97 -22.77 -26.40
C SER A 520 23.19 -22.01 -26.95
N HIS A 521 23.51 -22.19 -28.23
CA HIS A 521 24.72 -21.67 -28.85
C HIS A 521 24.60 -20.19 -29.23
N VAL A 522 23.41 -19.72 -29.60
CA VAL A 522 23.22 -18.31 -29.99
C VAL A 522 22.72 -17.50 -28.81
N LEU A 523 21.48 -17.72 -28.36
CA LEU A 523 20.86 -16.87 -27.34
C LEU A 523 21.54 -17.04 -25.97
N GLY A 524 21.80 -18.28 -25.54
CA GLY A 524 22.48 -18.56 -24.28
C GLY A 524 23.87 -17.92 -24.20
N ARG A 525 24.67 -18.01 -25.28
CA ARG A 525 26.01 -17.38 -25.32
C ARG A 525 25.95 -15.86 -25.44
N LEU A 526 24.95 -15.30 -26.11
CA LEU A 526 24.72 -13.85 -26.15
C LEU A 526 24.35 -13.32 -24.76
N ASN A 527 23.38 -13.93 -24.09
CA ASN A 527 22.98 -13.57 -22.72
C ASN A 527 24.14 -13.72 -21.74
N ALA A 528 24.92 -14.80 -21.81
CA ALA A 528 26.12 -14.97 -21.00
C ALA A 528 27.17 -13.87 -21.24
N THR A 529 27.31 -13.41 -22.50
CA THR A 529 28.21 -12.31 -22.85
C THR A 529 27.72 -10.98 -22.28
N GLY A 530 26.41 -10.71 -22.36
CA GLY A 530 25.77 -9.55 -21.73
C GLY A 530 25.93 -9.55 -20.21
N ALA A 531 25.63 -10.67 -19.55
CA ALA A 531 25.82 -10.83 -18.10
C ALA A 531 27.28 -10.64 -17.67
N ALA A 532 28.24 -11.14 -18.45
CA ALA A 532 29.66 -10.91 -18.20
C ALA A 532 30.07 -9.44 -18.37
N ALA A 533 29.52 -8.74 -19.36
CA ALA A 533 29.73 -7.31 -19.53
C ALA A 533 29.13 -6.51 -18.37
N ALA A 534 27.91 -6.82 -17.95
CA ALA A 534 27.26 -6.17 -16.83
C ALA A 534 28.09 -6.31 -15.54
N ARG A 535 28.54 -7.53 -15.21
CA ARG A 535 29.45 -7.76 -14.07
C ARG A 535 30.76 -6.99 -14.20
N ARG A 536 31.37 -6.95 -15.41
CA ARG A 536 32.64 -6.25 -15.63
C ARG A 536 32.53 -4.74 -15.40
N HIS A 537 31.40 -4.15 -15.75
CA HIS A 537 31.18 -2.71 -15.69
C HIS A 537 30.41 -2.25 -14.46
N GLY A 538 29.99 -3.17 -13.59
CA GLY A 538 29.18 -2.83 -12.41
C GLY A 538 27.72 -2.49 -12.73
N TRP A 539 27.24 -2.86 -13.91
CA TRP A 539 25.84 -2.73 -14.30
C TRP A 539 24.97 -3.78 -13.63
N ARG A 540 23.68 -3.49 -13.48
CA ARG A 540 22.68 -4.46 -13.06
C ARG A 540 22.22 -5.28 -14.28
N TYR A 541 22.41 -6.60 -14.22
CA TYR A 541 21.88 -7.51 -15.24
C TYR A 541 20.47 -7.96 -14.84
N VAL A 542 19.48 -7.67 -15.66
CA VAL A 542 18.07 -8.03 -15.40
C VAL A 542 17.78 -9.33 -16.15
N SER A 543 17.75 -10.43 -15.42
CA SER A 543 17.56 -11.80 -15.91
C SER A 543 16.19 -12.38 -15.54
N GLY A 544 15.85 -13.53 -16.11
CA GLY A 544 14.65 -14.29 -15.82
C GLY A 544 13.69 -14.35 -17.01
N MET A 545 13.80 -13.40 -17.93
CA MET A 545 13.02 -13.37 -19.17
C MET A 545 13.29 -14.59 -20.06
N PHE A 546 14.53 -15.08 -20.10
CA PHE A 546 14.87 -16.23 -20.94
C PHE A 546 14.11 -17.49 -20.50
N ASP A 547 14.20 -17.82 -19.21
CA ASP A 547 13.57 -19.01 -18.63
C ASP A 547 12.04 -18.90 -18.63
N GLU A 548 11.50 -17.72 -18.30
CA GLU A 548 10.04 -17.50 -18.27
C GLU A 548 9.41 -17.77 -19.65
N PHE A 549 10.09 -17.39 -20.74
CA PHE A 549 9.59 -17.63 -22.09
C PHE A 549 9.64 -19.09 -22.54
N THR A 550 10.23 -20.01 -21.78
CA THR A 550 10.33 -21.44 -22.15
C THR A 550 8.94 -22.09 -22.36
N SER A 551 7.92 -21.68 -21.60
CA SER A 551 6.52 -22.11 -21.81
C SER A 551 5.72 -21.18 -22.73
N HIS A 552 6.32 -20.10 -23.23
CA HIS A 552 5.65 -19.01 -23.93
C HIS A 552 6.28 -18.68 -25.30
N GLY A 553 7.16 -19.52 -25.82
CA GLY A 553 7.86 -19.33 -27.09
C GLY A 553 6.97 -19.37 -28.34
N TYR A 554 7.57 -19.25 -29.51
CA TYR A 554 6.90 -19.09 -30.81
C TYR A 554 5.89 -20.21 -31.13
N CYS A 555 6.21 -21.46 -30.75
CA CYS A 555 5.35 -22.62 -31.00
C CYS A 555 4.27 -22.84 -29.94
N ALA A 556 4.27 -22.06 -28.86
CA ALA A 556 3.23 -22.17 -27.83
C ALA A 556 1.86 -21.85 -28.44
N ALA A 557 0.82 -22.49 -27.89
CA ALA A 557 -0.55 -22.18 -28.27
C ALA A 557 -1.00 -20.85 -27.65
N SER A 558 -1.84 -20.09 -28.37
CA SER A 558 -2.56 -18.98 -27.75
C SER A 558 -3.52 -19.50 -26.67
N PRO A 559 -3.69 -18.83 -25.52
CA PRO A 559 -3.14 -17.53 -25.14
C PRO A 559 -1.75 -17.59 -24.47
N SER A 560 -1.16 -18.77 -24.32
CA SER A 560 0.14 -18.94 -23.66
C SER A 560 1.33 -18.46 -24.49
N ARG A 561 1.15 -18.15 -25.78
CA ARG A 561 2.24 -17.62 -26.61
C ARG A 561 2.52 -16.16 -26.30
N TRP A 562 3.78 -15.84 -26.00
CA TRP A 562 4.27 -14.48 -25.76
C TRP A 562 5.16 -13.95 -26.88
N VAL A 563 5.27 -14.69 -27.99
CA VAL A 563 6.09 -14.34 -29.15
C VAL A 563 5.21 -14.12 -30.36
N ARG A 564 5.45 -13.04 -31.10
CA ARG A 564 4.74 -12.71 -32.33
C ARG A 564 5.10 -13.67 -33.45
N THR A 565 4.06 -14.20 -34.10
CA THR A 565 4.21 -15.01 -35.30
C THR A 565 4.29 -14.16 -36.55
N MET A 566 4.81 -14.72 -37.64
CA MET A 566 4.87 -14.05 -38.94
C MET A 566 3.49 -13.54 -39.43
N PRO A 567 2.40 -14.34 -39.35
CA PRO A 567 1.07 -13.84 -39.74
C PRO A 567 0.57 -12.70 -38.84
N GLU A 568 0.80 -12.79 -37.52
CA GLU A 568 0.42 -11.73 -36.59
C GLU A 568 1.18 -10.43 -36.86
N SER A 569 2.48 -10.51 -37.15
CA SER A 569 3.28 -9.35 -37.55
C SER A 569 2.76 -8.72 -38.84
N LEU A 570 2.48 -9.54 -39.87
CA LEU A 570 1.94 -9.04 -41.14
C LEU A 570 0.60 -8.33 -40.96
N THR A 571 -0.30 -8.89 -40.15
CA THR A 571 -1.61 -8.31 -39.88
C THR A 571 -1.54 -7.07 -39.00
N GLY A 572 -0.68 -7.06 -37.98
CA GLY A 572 -0.59 -5.97 -37.00
C GLY A 572 0.33 -4.82 -37.42
N GLN A 573 1.57 -5.14 -37.80
CA GLN A 573 2.63 -4.19 -38.16
C GLN A 573 2.65 -3.87 -39.67
N GLY A 574 2.15 -4.76 -40.53
CA GLY A 574 2.15 -4.59 -41.98
C GLY A 574 3.35 -5.21 -42.71
N ASP A 575 4.29 -5.80 -41.97
CA ASP A 575 5.42 -6.56 -42.47
C ASP A 575 5.77 -7.71 -41.51
N VAL A 576 6.80 -8.49 -41.84
CA VAL A 576 7.23 -9.65 -41.04
C VAL A 576 8.29 -9.31 -39.98
N LEU A 577 8.76 -8.06 -39.88
CA LEU A 577 9.90 -7.71 -39.04
C LEU A 577 9.62 -7.90 -37.55
N GLY A 578 8.37 -7.73 -37.13
CA GLY A 578 7.89 -7.98 -35.78
C GLY A 578 7.71 -9.45 -35.43
N ALA A 579 7.90 -10.38 -36.36
CA ALA A 579 7.94 -11.80 -36.03
C ALA A 579 9.11 -12.11 -35.09
N PHE A 580 8.96 -13.15 -34.27
CA PHE A 580 9.91 -13.55 -33.25
C PHE A 580 10.15 -12.53 -32.13
N HIS A 581 9.47 -11.39 -32.10
CA HIS A 581 9.52 -10.41 -31.00
C HIS A 581 8.51 -10.74 -29.90
N PRO A 582 8.68 -10.23 -28.66
CA PRO A 582 7.65 -10.36 -27.64
C PRO A 582 6.36 -9.69 -28.08
N ASN A 583 5.22 -10.35 -27.90
CA ASN A 583 3.91 -9.68 -27.99
C ASN A 583 3.65 -8.87 -26.71
N GLU A 584 2.45 -8.29 -26.53
CA GLU A 584 2.15 -7.47 -25.36
C GLU A 584 2.26 -8.26 -24.05
N ALA A 585 1.96 -9.56 -24.05
CA ALA A 585 2.13 -10.40 -22.87
C ALA A 585 3.61 -10.65 -22.55
N GLY A 586 4.44 -10.84 -23.57
CA GLY A 586 5.88 -10.93 -23.42
C GLY A 586 6.51 -9.60 -22.97
N GLN A 587 6.06 -8.47 -23.49
CA GLN A 587 6.50 -7.15 -23.03
C GLN A 587 6.11 -6.89 -21.56
N ARG A 588 4.97 -7.42 -21.10
CA ARG A 588 4.62 -7.40 -19.67
C ARG A 588 5.56 -8.24 -18.80
N SER A 589 6.16 -9.32 -19.32
CA SER A 589 7.22 -10.05 -18.59
C SER A 589 8.45 -9.15 -18.43
N TYR A 590 8.91 -8.50 -19.49
CA TYR A 590 9.99 -7.50 -19.40
C TYR A 590 9.68 -6.39 -18.39
N ALA A 591 8.44 -5.88 -18.39
CA ALA A 591 8.02 -4.83 -17.47
C ALA A 591 8.15 -5.26 -16.00
N ARG A 592 7.73 -6.48 -15.65
CA ARG A 592 7.81 -7.02 -14.28
C ARG A 592 9.25 -7.18 -13.80
N HIS A 593 10.11 -7.81 -14.60
CA HIS A 593 11.52 -8.01 -14.22
C HIS A 593 12.27 -6.68 -14.06
N LEU A 594 11.96 -5.70 -14.90
CA LEU A 594 12.51 -4.35 -14.77
C LEU A 594 11.94 -3.60 -13.56
N GLU A 595 10.65 -3.74 -13.27
CA GLU A 595 10.00 -3.16 -12.08
C GLU A 595 10.64 -3.70 -10.80
N ASP A 596 10.82 -5.01 -10.69
CA ASP A 596 11.47 -5.62 -9.53
C ASP A 596 12.92 -5.14 -9.36
N ALA A 597 13.64 -4.90 -10.45
CA ALA A 597 15.00 -4.35 -10.40
C ALA A 597 15.03 -2.86 -9.99
N LEU A 598 13.98 -2.10 -10.28
CA LEU A 598 13.89 -0.65 -10.06
C LEU A 598 13.07 -0.26 -8.83
N ARG A 599 12.43 -1.22 -8.13
CA ARG A 599 11.52 -0.95 -7.01
C ARG A 599 12.14 -0.12 -5.90
N HIS A 600 13.44 -0.29 -5.65
CA HIS A 600 14.19 0.50 -4.68
C HIS A 600 14.28 2.01 -4.97
N LEU A 601 13.87 2.47 -6.16
CA LEU A 601 13.78 3.90 -6.48
C LEU A 601 12.54 4.57 -5.87
N VAL A 602 11.56 3.79 -5.43
CA VAL A 602 10.26 4.25 -4.91
C VAL A 602 9.91 3.63 -3.54
N GLU A 603 10.85 2.93 -2.92
CA GLU A 603 10.81 2.40 -1.55
C GLU A 603 11.67 3.28 -0.63
#